data_AF-A0A166VTU2-F1
#
_entry.id   AF-A0A166VTU2-F1
#
_cell.length_a   1.000
_cell.length_b   1.000
_cell.length_c   1.000
_cell.angle_alpha   90.00
_cell.angle_beta   90.00
_cell.angle_gamma   90.00
#
_symmetry.space_group_name_H-M   'P 1'
#
loop_
_entity.id
_entity.type
_entity.pdbx_description
1 polymer ?
#
loop_
_entity_poly.entity_id
_entity_poly.type
_entity_poly.pdbx_seq_one_letter_code
_entity_poly.pdbx_strand_id
1 'polypeptide(L)'
;MNFLLRLAVLFGCLFLASCDGDPYSGFGCIAPESHPAVAHARSLTTKQLETIYSETQKLSNTLVPESYKAQFMKPEIPETLNFLSAELIRVYRSEGPYIILANCFDERIELRVSASGAPVKRITLSWAEPTNENPYATGSQVLWETNNDA
;
A
#
# COMPACT_ATOMS: atom_id res chain seq x y z
N MET A 1 -3.53 -59.11 14.77
CA MET A 1 -2.63 -57.94 14.89
C MET A 1 -2.19 -57.57 13.47
N ASN A 2 -2.27 -56.30 13.07
CA ASN A 2 -2.05 -55.77 11.70
C ASN A 2 -3.28 -55.52 10.80
N PHE A 3 -4.32 -54.86 11.32
CA PHE A 3 -5.28 -54.16 10.46
C PHE A 3 -5.57 -52.72 10.88
N LEU A 4 -5.26 -52.36 12.14
CA LEU A 4 -5.48 -51.02 12.70
C LEU A 4 -4.40 -49.99 12.32
N LEU A 5 -3.27 -50.39 11.73
CA LEU A 5 -2.18 -49.46 11.41
C LEU A 5 -2.32 -48.76 10.04
N ARG A 6 -3.23 -49.23 9.16
CA ARG A 6 -3.40 -48.67 7.80
C ARG A 6 -4.45 -47.57 7.70
N LEU A 7 -5.30 -47.39 8.71
CA LEU A 7 -6.31 -46.33 8.73
C LEU A 7 -5.77 -44.98 9.25
N ALA A 8 -4.65 -45.00 9.99
CA ALA A 8 -4.08 -43.78 10.58
C ALA A 8 -3.25 -42.93 9.59
N VAL A 9 -2.83 -43.50 8.46
CA VAL A 9 -2.03 -42.78 7.45
C VAL A 9 -2.91 -42.03 6.44
N LEU A 10 -4.17 -42.44 6.27
CA LEU A 10 -5.11 -41.82 5.32
C LEU A 10 -5.93 -40.65 5.91
N PHE A 11 -5.94 -40.49 7.23
CA PHE A 11 -6.51 -39.30 7.90
C PHE A 11 -5.46 -38.21 8.21
N GLY A 12 -4.19 -38.44 7.89
CA GLY A 12 -3.08 -37.52 8.15
C GLY A 12 -2.75 -36.54 7.01
N CYS A 13 -3.49 -36.57 5.90
CA CYS A 13 -3.22 -35.71 4.73
C CYS A 13 -4.29 -34.65 4.44
N LEU A 14 -5.25 -34.43 5.35
CA LEU A 14 -6.28 -33.40 5.18
C LEU A 14 -6.06 -32.14 6.04
N PHE A 15 -4.91 -32.02 6.72
CA PHE A 15 -4.69 -30.92 7.69
C PHE A 15 -3.61 -29.90 7.33
N LEU A 16 -3.05 -29.90 6.11
CA LEU A 16 -2.02 -28.90 5.72
C LEU A 16 -2.18 -28.37 4.30
N ALA A 17 -3.40 -27.99 3.92
CA ALA A 17 -3.63 -27.10 2.78
C ALA A 17 -4.40 -25.85 3.24
N SER A 18 -4.00 -25.29 4.38
CA SER A 18 -4.22 -23.88 4.68
C SER A 18 -2.93 -23.14 4.32
N CYS A 19 -2.53 -23.22 3.06
CA CYS A 19 -1.69 -22.15 2.52
C CYS A 19 -2.66 -21.00 2.26
N ASP A 20 -2.70 -20.05 3.18
CA ASP A 20 -3.23 -18.70 2.99
C ASP A 20 -2.59 -18.12 1.74
N GLY A 21 -3.17 -18.42 0.59
CA GLY A 21 -2.70 -17.96 -0.71
C GLY A 21 -3.38 -16.65 -1.03
N ASP A 22 -3.15 -15.61 -0.23
CA ASP A 22 -3.34 -14.26 -0.74
C ASP A 22 -2.27 -14.07 -1.83
N PRO A 23 -2.64 -14.04 -3.13
CA PRO A 23 -1.69 -13.89 -4.22
C PRO A 23 -0.93 -12.56 -4.16
N TYR A 24 -1.32 -11.67 -3.26
CA TYR A 24 -0.76 -10.36 -3.02
C TYR A 24 0.15 -10.29 -1.78
N SER A 25 0.55 -11.43 -1.22
CA SER A 25 1.48 -11.47 -0.08
C SER A 25 2.58 -12.52 -0.24
N GLY A 26 3.81 -12.19 0.18
CA GLY A 26 4.97 -13.10 0.19
C GLY A 26 6.09 -12.74 -0.78
N PHE A 27 7.17 -13.54 -0.77
CA PHE A 27 8.30 -13.38 -1.70
C PHE A 27 7.89 -13.78 -3.13
N GLY A 28 8.11 -12.88 -4.09
CA GLY A 28 7.77 -13.11 -5.50
C GLY A 28 6.32 -12.80 -5.87
N CYS A 29 5.52 -12.21 -4.96
CA CYS A 29 4.26 -11.62 -5.36
C CYS A 29 4.50 -10.31 -6.12
N ILE A 30 3.58 -10.00 -7.03
CA ILE A 30 3.59 -8.77 -7.81
C ILE A 30 2.40 -7.94 -7.36
N ALA A 31 2.55 -6.63 -7.33
CA ALA A 31 1.45 -5.70 -7.06
C ALA A 31 1.00 -4.99 -8.36
N PRO A 32 0.36 -5.74 -9.30
CA PRO A 32 0.11 -5.26 -10.66
C PRO A 32 -1.05 -4.27 -10.74
N GLU A 33 -1.29 -3.73 -11.94
CA GLU A 33 -2.45 -2.87 -12.21
C GLU A 33 -3.79 -3.53 -11.87
N SER A 34 -3.91 -4.85 -12.07
CA SER A 34 -5.13 -5.62 -11.82
C SER A 34 -5.42 -5.86 -10.34
N HIS A 35 -4.52 -5.47 -9.44
CA HIS A 35 -4.68 -5.65 -8.01
C HIS A 35 -5.87 -4.83 -7.46
N PRO A 36 -6.70 -5.37 -6.55
CA PRO A 36 -7.88 -4.68 -6.01
C PRO A 36 -7.60 -3.29 -5.42
N ALA A 37 -6.46 -3.12 -4.76
CA ALA A 37 -6.01 -1.82 -4.23
C ALA A 37 -5.89 -0.71 -5.31
N VAL A 38 -5.53 -1.04 -6.56
CA VAL A 38 -5.48 -0.06 -7.66
C VAL A 38 -6.90 0.42 -8.00
N ALA A 39 -7.82 -0.53 -8.18
CA ALA A 39 -9.22 -0.22 -8.46
C ALA A 39 -9.86 0.57 -7.30
N HIS A 40 -9.57 0.18 -6.06
CA HIS A 40 -10.02 0.88 -4.86
C HIS A 40 -9.51 2.33 -4.82
N ALA A 41 -8.20 2.55 -5.04
CA ALA A 41 -7.60 3.88 -5.08
C ALA A 41 -8.23 4.77 -6.17
N ARG A 42 -8.49 4.22 -7.36
CA ARG A 42 -9.17 4.92 -8.46
C ARG A 42 -10.63 5.24 -8.18
N SER A 43 -11.28 4.47 -7.30
CA SER A 43 -12.68 4.68 -6.91
C SER A 43 -12.89 5.78 -5.85
N LEU A 44 -11.79 6.29 -5.27
CA LEU A 44 -11.85 7.30 -4.23
C LEU A 44 -12.47 8.60 -4.76
N THR A 45 -13.39 9.16 -3.98
CA THR A 45 -14.02 10.46 -4.29
C THR A 45 -13.04 11.61 -4.09
N THR A 46 -13.29 12.76 -4.72
CA THR A 46 -12.52 13.99 -4.51
C THR A 46 -12.39 14.35 -3.04
N LYS A 47 -13.49 14.26 -2.27
CA LYS A 47 -13.48 14.53 -0.81
C LYS A 47 -12.57 13.57 -0.04
N GLN A 48 -12.53 12.30 -0.43
CA GLN A 48 -11.61 11.33 0.18
C GLN A 48 -10.16 11.64 -0.17
N LEU A 49 -9.88 12.02 -1.42
CA LEU A 49 -8.54 12.43 -1.87
C LEU A 49 -8.05 13.69 -1.12
N GLU A 50 -8.92 14.69 -0.93
CA GLU A 50 -8.62 15.87 -0.10
C GLU A 50 -8.39 15.51 1.38
N THR A 51 -9.17 14.56 1.91
CA THR A 51 -8.99 14.05 3.28
C THR A 51 -7.62 13.39 3.41
N ILE A 52 -7.26 12.52 2.47
CA ILE A 52 -5.94 11.87 2.42
C ILE A 52 -4.84 12.91 2.43
N TYR A 53 -4.93 13.90 1.54
CA TYR A 53 -3.95 14.97 1.47
C TYR A 53 -3.81 15.66 2.84
N SER A 54 -4.91 16.20 3.38
CA SER A 54 -4.88 16.98 4.62
C SER A 54 -4.38 16.19 5.83
N GLU A 55 -4.83 14.96 6.03
CA GLU A 55 -4.43 14.12 7.17
C GLU A 55 -2.96 13.70 7.07
N THR A 56 -2.48 13.34 5.88
CA THR A 56 -1.06 13.00 5.70
C THR A 56 -0.12 14.20 5.83
N GLN A 57 -0.57 15.40 5.44
CA GLN A 57 0.19 16.63 5.73
C GLN A 57 0.24 16.92 7.24
N LYS A 58 -0.85 16.70 8.00
CA LYS A 58 -0.82 16.82 9.47
C LYS A 58 0.21 15.86 10.06
N LEU A 59 0.18 14.59 9.67
CA LEU A 59 1.19 13.61 10.09
C LEU A 59 2.61 14.13 9.79
N SER A 60 2.83 14.66 8.58
CA SER A 60 4.13 15.21 8.19
C SER A 60 4.58 16.41 9.01
N ASN A 61 3.66 17.31 9.37
CA ASN A 61 3.98 18.50 10.14
C ASN A 61 4.18 18.22 11.63
N THR A 62 3.68 17.08 12.12
CA THR A 62 3.82 16.68 13.54
C THR A 62 5.21 16.09 13.85
N LEU A 63 5.98 15.73 12.81
CA LEU A 63 7.30 15.14 12.96
C LEU A 63 8.36 16.20 13.27
N VAL A 64 9.15 15.93 14.30
CA VAL A 64 10.26 16.80 14.74
C VAL A 64 11.33 16.87 13.64
N PRO A 65 11.97 18.04 13.41
CA PRO A 65 12.93 18.23 12.31
C PRO A 65 14.11 17.24 12.22
N GLU A 66 14.40 16.51 13.29
CA GLU A 66 15.54 15.58 13.38
C GLU A 66 15.25 14.17 12.83
N SER A 67 13.99 13.77 12.66
CA SER A 67 13.69 12.45 12.10
C SER A 67 13.76 12.50 10.57
N TYR A 68 14.74 11.81 9.99
CA TYR A 68 14.86 11.64 8.53
C TYR A 68 13.66 10.93 7.90
N LYS A 69 12.96 10.10 8.68
CA LYS A 69 11.82 9.28 8.26
C LYS A 69 10.96 8.92 9.46
N ALA A 70 9.65 8.98 9.29
CA ALA A 70 8.69 8.35 10.19
C ALA A 70 7.89 7.27 9.46
N GLN A 71 7.46 6.26 10.21
CA GLN A 71 6.62 5.18 9.71
C GLN A 71 5.47 4.96 10.69
N PHE A 72 4.26 4.91 10.16
CA PHE A 72 3.03 4.63 10.89
C PHE A 72 2.48 3.31 10.37
N MET A 73 2.46 2.29 11.22
CA MET A 73 1.87 0.99 10.92
C MET A 73 0.34 1.07 11.01
N LYS A 74 -0.37 0.08 10.44
CA LYS A 74 -1.85 0.05 10.42
C LYS A 74 -2.56 0.49 11.72
N PRO A 75 -2.16 0.08 12.93
CA PRO A 75 -2.81 0.52 14.17
C PRO A 75 -2.59 2.00 14.52
N GLU A 76 -1.58 2.64 13.94
CA GLU A 76 -1.17 4.02 14.18
C GLU A 76 -1.71 4.97 13.09
N ILE A 77 -2.29 4.42 12.01
CA ILE A 77 -2.92 5.21 10.95
C ILE A 77 -4.20 5.87 11.52
N PRO A 78 -4.40 7.18 11.34
CA PRO A 78 -5.62 7.86 11.77
C PRO A 78 -6.89 7.17 11.25
N GLU A 79 -7.90 7.02 12.11
CA GLU A 79 -9.18 6.37 11.74
C GLU A 79 -9.87 7.07 10.56
N THR A 80 -9.63 8.38 10.41
CA THR A 80 -10.07 9.19 9.26
C THR A 80 -9.59 8.64 7.92
N LEU A 81 -8.52 7.84 7.90
CA LEU A 81 -7.93 7.20 6.73
C LEU A 81 -8.25 5.70 6.60
N ASN A 82 -9.07 5.12 7.48
CA ASN A 82 -9.38 3.68 7.45
C ASN A 82 -9.98 3.21 6.11
N PHE A 83 -10.70 4.09 5.42
CA PHE A 83 -11.28 3.77 4.11
C PHE A 83 -10.22 3.44 3.05
N LEU A 84 -8.95 3.83 3.24
CA LEU A 84 -7.85 3.47 2.33
C LEU A 84 -7.46 2.00 2.43
N SER A 85 -7.72 1.35 3.56
CA SER A 85 -7.15 0.03 3.90
C SER A 85 -5.62 -0.02 3.77
N ALA A 86 -4.93 1.10 4.05
CA ALA A 86 -3.48 1.17 3.95
C ALA A 86 -2.78 0.22 4.95
N GLU A 87 -1.68 -0.39 4.52
CA GLU A 87 -0.84 -1.22 5.39
C GLU A 87 0.07 -0.38 6.27
N LEU A 88 0.64 0.68 5.70
CA LEU A 88 1.50 1.62 6.40
C LEU A 88 1.57 2.98 5.68
N ILE A 89 1.92 4.02 6.42
CA ILE A 89 2.25 5.34 5.90
C ILE A 89 3.70 5.65 6.26
N ARG A 90 4.50 6.04 5.27
CA ARG A 90 5.84 6.60 5.48
C ARG A 90 5.81 8.07 5.21
N VAL A 91 6.53 8.83 6.02
CA VAL A 91 6.70 10.25 5.79
C VAL A 91 8.18 10.56 5.69
N TYR A 92 8.57 11.13 4.55
CA TYR A 92 9.91 11.61 4.29
C TYR A 92 9.88 13.12 4.17
N ARG A 93 10.83 13.79 4.83
CA ARG A 93 10.89 15.26 4.82
C ARG A 93 11.08 15.85 3.42
N SER A 94 11.91 15.21 2.60
CA SER A 94 12.30 15.72 1.27
C SER A 94 11.30 15.38 0.17
N GLU A 95 10.49 14.35 0.36
CA GLU A 95 9.69 13.75 -0.72
C GLU A 95 8.18 13.76 -0.44
N GLY A 96 7.80 13.96 0.82
CA GLY A 96 6.42 13.93 1.27
C GLY A 96 5.97 12.56 1.77
N PRO A 97 4.67 12.41 2.07
CA PRO A 97 4.08 11.16 2.49
C PRO A 97 3.95 10.12 1.36
N TYR A 98 4.18 8.86 1.71
CA TYR A 98 3.94 7.67 0.90
C TYR A 98 2.98 6.75 1.65
N ILE A 99 1.87 6.39 1.03
CA ILE A 99 0.85 5.52 1.62
C ILE A 99 0.93 4.19 0.88
N ILE A 100 1.29 3.12 1.57
CA ILE A 100 1.39 1.79 0.97
C ILE A 100 0.04 1.10 1.14
N LEU A 101 -0.61 0.79 0.02
CA LEU A 101 -1.91 0.12 -0.03
C LEU A 101 -1.77 -1.40 -0.15
N ALA A 102 -0.68 -1.87 -0.76
CA ALA A 102 -0.29 -3.28 -0.80
C ALA A 102 1.23 -3.38 -0.91
N ASN A 103 1.84 -4.29 -0.15
CA ASN A 103 3.30 -4.44 -0.11
C ASN A 103 3.74 -5.86 -0.51
N CYS A 104 4.18 -6.00 -1.75
CA CYS A 104 4.81 -7.18 -2.32
C CYS A 104 6.34 -7.08 -2.30
N PHE A 105 6.91 -6.87 -1.11
CA PHE A 105 8.36 -6.75 -0.85
C PHE A 105 9.08 -5.67 -1.70
N ASP A 106 9.46 -6.02 -2.92
CA ASP A 106 10.11 -5.16 -3.93
C ASP A 106 9.08 -4.37 -4.77
N GLU A 107 7.84 -4.85 -4.82
CA GLU A 107 6.75 -4.25 -5.58
C GLU A 107 5.63 -3.76 -4.68
N ARG A 108 5.04 -2.62 -5.02
CA ARG A 108 4.07 -1.96 -4.14
C ARG A 108 3.00 -1.25 -4.92
N ILE A 109 1.82 -1.17 -4.32
CA ILE A 109 0.83 -0.18 -4.71
C ILE A 109 0.87 0.93 -3.68
N GLU A 110 1.13 2.14 -4.13
CA GLU A 110 1.32 3.28 -3.23
C GLU A 110 0.65 4.55 -3.76
N LEU A 111 0.21 5.40 -2.83
CA LEU A 111 -0.13 6.80 -3.09
C LEU A 111 1.04 7.67 -2.66
N ARG A 112 1.60 8.43 -3.60
CA ARG A 112 2.58 9.48 -3.36
C ARG A 112 1.86 10.80 -3.18
N VAL A 113 2.07 11.44 -2.05
CA VAL A 113 1.49 12.74 -1.74
C VAL A 113 2.60 13.79 -1.79
N SER A 114 2.38 14.88 -2.53
CA SER A 114 3.36 15.96 -2.61
C SER A 114 3.72 16.48 -1.21
N ALA A 115 4.99 16.84 -1.03
CA ALA A 115 5.50 17.37 0.22
C ALA A 115 4.76 18.65 0.68
N SER A 116 4.79 18.91 1.99
CA SER A 116 4.28 20.14 2.58
C SER A 116 4.99 21.36 1.96
N GLY A 117 4.21 22.36 1.53
CA GLY A 117 4.73 23.55 0.85
C GLY A 117 5.07 23.37 -0.63
N ALA A 118 4.82 22.20 -1.23
CA ALA A 118 4.94 22.03 -2.67
C ALA A 118 4.01 23.02 -3.42
N PRO A 119 4.46 23.59 -4.56
CA PRO A 119 3.66 24.56 -5.33
C PRO A 119 2.38 23.91 -5.91
N VAL A 120 2.45 22.62 -6.20
CA VAL A 120 1.35 21.81 -6.68
C VAL A 120 1.05 20.75 -5.62
N LYS A 121 -0.21 20.70 -5.19
CA LYS A 121 -0.71 19.67 -4.27
C LYS A 121 -1.20 18.51 -5.11
N ARG A 122 -0.60 17.33 -4.94
CA ARG A 122 -0.87 16.18 -5.81
C ARG A 122 -0.94 14.88 -5.03
N ILE A 123 -1.82 13.98 -5.47
CA ILE A 123 -1.82 12.57 -5.12
C ILE A 123 -1.64 11.75 -6.39
N THR A 124 -0.55 10.98 -6.44
CA THR A 124 -0.22 10.06 -7.54
C THR A 124 -0.32 8.62 -7.05
N LEU A 125 -1.08 7.79 -7.74
CA LEU A 125 -1.09 6.35 -7.57
C LEU A 125 0.04 5.73 -8.39
N SER A 126 0.74 4.76 -7.81
CA SER A 126 1.76 3.95 -8.48
C SER A 126 1.53 2.47 -8.20
N TRP A 127 1.85 1.62 -9.19
CA TRP A 127 1.78 0.15 -9.10
C TRP A 127 2.96 -0.46 -9.87
N ALA A 128 3.20 -1.76 -9.66
CA ALA A 128 4.21 -2.47 -10.41
C ALA A 128 3.71 -2.76 -11.85
N GLU A 129 4.49 -2.37 -12.84
CA GLU A 129 4.21 -2.61 -14.26
C GLU A 129 5.50 -3.14 -14.93
N PRO A 130 6.02 -4.30 -14.49
CA PRO A 130 7.27 -4.84 -15.00
C PRO A 130 7.14 -5.18 -16.49
N THR A 131 8.19 -4.90 -17.27
CA THR A 131 8.30 -5.31 -18.67
C THR A 131 9.44 -6.32 -18.85
N ASN A 132 9.52 -6.96 -20.02
CA ASN A 132 10.63 -7.87 -20.33
C ASN A 132 12.00 -7.15 -20.32
N GLU A 133 12.01 -5.84 -20.59
CA GLU A 133 13.21 -4.99 -20.63
C GLU A 133 13.53 -4.37 -19.27
N ASN A 134 12.51 -4.10 -18.45
CA ASN A 134 12.68 -3.52 -17.12
C ASN A 134 11.76 -4.21 -16.08
N PRO A 135 12.28 -5.14 -15.27
CA PRO A 135 11.50 -5.85 -14.26
C PRO A 135 11.10 -4.96 -13.06
N TYR A 136 11.56 -3.71 -13.00
CA TYR A 136 11.22 -2.74 -11.95
C TYR A 136 10.42 -1.56 -12.50
N ALA A 137 9.85 -1.69 -13.70
CA ALA A 137 9.00 -0.66 -14.26
C ALA A 137 7.73 -0.46 -13.42
N THR A 138 7.26 0.78 -13.39
CA THR A 138 6.14 1.21 -12.56
C THR A 138 5.12 1.96 -13.40
N GLY A 139 3.86 1.58 -13.26
CA GLY A 139 2.75 2.36 -13.77
C GLY A 139 2.40 3.48 -12.81
N SER A 140 1.83 4.57 -13.32
CA SER A 140 1.41 5.69 -12.48
C SER A 140 0.23 6.46 -13.04
N GLN A 141 -0.55 7.07 -12.13
CA GLN A 141 -1.69 7.91 -12.47
C GLN A 141 -1.87 9.02 -11.43
N VAL A 142 -2.06 10.27 -11.88
CA VAL A 142 -2.50 11.36 -11.00
C VAL A 142 -3.99 11.19 -10.69
N LEU A 143 -4.32 11.03 -9.41
CA LEU A 143 -5.71 10.89 -8.96
C LEU A 143 -6.33 12.23 -8.59
N TRP A 144 -5.50 13.16 -8.07
CA TRP A 144 -5.95 14.48 -7.66
C TRP A 144 -4.80 15.48 -7.75
N GLU A 145 -5.14 16.69 -8.18
CA GLU A 145 -4.21 17.81 -8.30
C GLU A 145 -4.95 19.12 -8.05
N THR A 146 -4.32 20.04 -7.31
CA THR A 146 -4.72 21.43 -7.23
C THR A 146 -3.49 22.33 -7.11
N ASN A 147 -3.61 23.56 -7.61
CA ASN A 147 -2.60 24.59 -7.44
C ASN A 147 -2.85 25.34 -6.12
N ASN A 148 -1.80 25.95 -5.56
CA ASN A 148 -1.92 26.83 -4.38
C ASN A 148 -2.60 28.18 -4.68
N ASP A 149 -2.97 28.46 -5.93
CA ASP A 149 -3.51 29.75 -6.38
C ASP A 149 -5.05 29.80 -6.38
N ALA A 150 -5.69 29.38 -5.29
CA ALA A 150 -7.13 29.57 -5.06
C ALA A 150 -7.39 30.34 -3.76
#